data_AF-A0AAP9ZFR9-F1
#
_entry.id   AF-A0AAP9ZFR9-F1
#
_cell.length_a   1.000
_cell.length_b   1.000
_cell.length_c   1.000
_cell.angle_alpha   90.00
_cell.angle_beta   90.00
_cell.angle_gamma   90.00
#
_symmetry.space_group_name_H-M   'P 1'
#
loop_
_entity.id
_entity.type
_entity.pdbx_description
1 polymer ?
#
loop_
_entity_poly.entity_id
_entity_poly.type
_entity_poly.pdbx_seq_one_letter_code
_entity_poly.pdbx_strand_id
1 'polypeptide(L)'
;MNATHLEHAFVALLIQMALLPFANAKITGTIAVALLLGREIAQHEYRLAVQRGWEWGQALPVGIFEGVWRGWTLDSALDIVVPALVCTVVAVALKIIKPNS
;
A
#
# COMPACT_ATOMS: atom_id res chain seq x y z
N MET A 1 -15.42 -7.36 -9.34
CA MET A 1 -14.81 -7.39 -8.00
C MET A 1 -13.68 -8.39 -8.04
N ASN A 2 -12.46 -7.91 -8.27
CA ASN A 2 -11.29 -8.79 -8.44
C ASN A 2 -10.68 -9.08 -7.06
N ALA A 3 -10.19 -10.31 -6.86
CA ALA A 3 -9.54 -10.78 -5.63
C ALA A 3 -8.21 -10.06 -5.32
N THR A 4 -7.86 -9.02 -6.06
CA THR A 4 -6.64 -8.23 -5.97
C THR A 4 -6.42 -7.63 -4.57
N HIS A 5 -7.48 -7.26 -3.86
CA HIS A 5 -7.39 -6.78 -2.47
C HIS A 5 -6.79 -7.83 -1.51
N LEU A 6 -7.06 -9.13 -1.75
CA LEU A 6 -6.51 -10.22 -0.95
C LEU A 6 -5.04 -10.47 -1.26
N GLU A 7 -4.64 -10.32 -2.52
CA GLU A 7 -3.23 -10.42 -2.93
C GLU A 7 -2.41 -9.29 -2.30
N HIS A 8 -2.92 -8.05 -2.33
CA HIS A 8 -2.27 -6.92 -1.64
C HIS A 8 -2.20 -7.14 -0.13
N ALA A 9 -3.23 -7.70 0.49
CA ALA A 9 -3.21 -8.03 1.91
C ALA A 9 -2.16 -9.11 2.23
N PHE A 10 -2.03 -10.13 1.38
CA PHE A 10 -1.01 -11.16 1.53
C PHE A 10 0.41 -10.60 1.37
N VAL A 11 0.64 -9.74 0.38
CA VAL A 11 1.93 -9.07 0.19
C VAL A 11 2.27 -8.17 1.40
N ALA A 12 1.29 -7.43 1.92
CA ALA A 12 1.50 -6.61 3.11
C ALA A 12 1.90 -7.46 4.33
N LEU A 13 1.27 -8.62 4.52
CA LEU A 13 1.63 -9.57 5.57
C LEU A 13 3.05 -10.11 5.38
N LEU A 14 3.44 -10.48 4.16
CA LEU A 14 4.80 -10.94 3.88
C LEU A 14 5.82 -9.87 4.22
N ILE A 15 5.59 -8.61 3.84
CA ILE A 15 6.46 -7.48 4.17
C ILE A 15 6.51 -7.27 5.70
N GLN A 16 5.34 -7.27 6.36
CA GLN A 16 5.25 -7.10 7.80
C GLN A 16 6.06 -8.17 8.54
N MET A 17 5.90 -9.44 8.16
CA MET A 17 6.61 -10.58 8.76
C MET A 17 8.10 -10.58 8.45
N ALA A 18 8.50 -10.25 7.22
CA ALA A 18 9.90 -10.15 6.82
C ALA A 18 10.65 -9.04 7.58
N LEU A 19 9.95 -7.97 7.95
CA LEU A 19 10.51 -6.84 8.69
C LEU A 19 10.45 -7.00 10.21
N LEU A 20 9.69 -7.98 10.75
CA LEU A 20 9.59 -8.23 12.20
C LEU A 20 10.93 -8.43 12.93
N PRO A 21 11.97 -9.04 12.34
CA PRO A 21 13.27 -9.15 12.99
C PRO A 21 13.97 -7.80 13.23
N PHE A 22 13.58 -6.76 12.48
CA PHE A 22 14.22 -5.45 12.51
C PHE A 22 13.43 -4.40 13.29
N ALA A 23 12.12 -4.59 13.48
CA ALA A 23 11.25 -3.65 14.18
C ALA A 23 9.95 -4.31 14.69
N ASN A 24 9.24 -3.60 15.57
CA ASN A 24 8.02 -4.08 16.20
C ASN A 24 6.87 -4.19 15.18
N ALA A 25 5.91 -5.10 15.43
CA ALA A 25 4.82 -5.42 14.50
C ALA A 25 3.99 -4.22 14.01
N LYS A 26 3.90 -3.15 14.82
CA LYS A 26 3.25 -1.89 14.44
C LYS A 26 4.03 -1.13 13.37
N ILE A 27 5.35 -1.02 13.55
CA ILE A 27 6.24 -0.28 12.64
C ILE A 27 6.30 -1.02 11.31
N THR A 28 6.49 -2.35 11.35
CA THR A 28 6.56 -3.18 10.14
C THR A 28 5.25 -3.20 9.37
N GLY A 29 4.10 -3.22 10.06
CA GLY A 29 2.79 -3.09 9.43
C GLY A 29 2.58 -1.71 8.81
N THR A 30 3.03 -0.64 9.47
CA THR A 30 2.93 0.72 8.92
C THR A 30 3.79 0.88 7.66
N ILE A 31 5.00 0.32 7.65
CA ILE A 31 5.89 0.32 6.48
C ILE A 31 5.25 -0.44 5.32
N ALA A 32 4.69 -1.64 5.58
CA ALA A 32 4.02 -2.44 4.55
C ALA A 32 2.86 -1.67 3.89
N VAL A 33 2.02 -1.01 4.69
CA VAL A 33 0.90 -0.19 4.20
C VAL A 33 1.41 1.04 3.42
N ALA A 34 2.46 1.71 3.92
CA ALA A 34 3.04 2.87 3.25
C ALA A 34 3.62 2.52 1.87
N LEU A 35 4.25 1.33 1.72
CA LEU A 35 4.75 0.84 0.43
C LEU A 35 3.61 0.58 -0.56
N LEU A 36 2.52 -0.05 -0.11
CA LEU A 36 1.34 -0.27 -0.96
C LEU A 36 0.66 1.04 -1.35
N LEU A 37 0.56 1.99 -0.41
CA LEU A 37 0.04 3.32 -0.67
C LEU A 37 0.87 4.06 -1.74
N GLY A 38 2.21 4.02 -1.63
CA GLY A 38 3.10 4.60 -2.62
C GLY A 38 2.94 3.96 -4.00
N ARG A 39 2.75 2.63 -4.05
CA ARG A 39 2.47 1.91 -5.31
C ARG A 39 1.17 2.38 -5.96
N GLU A 40 0.08 2.51 -5.21
CA GLU A 40 -1.20 2.99 -5.75
C GLU A 40 -1.10 4.45 -6.24
N ILE A 41 -0.43 5.33 -5.48
CA ILE A 41 -0.18 6.72 -5.90
C ILE A 41 0.57 6.75 -7.23
N ALA A 42 1.66 5.98 -7.37
CA ALA A 42 2.43 5.89 -8.61
C ALA A 42 1.58 5.35 -9.78
N GLN A 43 0.68 4.40 -9.52
CA GLN A 43 -0.25 3.91 -10.54
C GLN A 43 -1.27 4.97 -10.96
N HIS A 44 -1.75 5.80 -10.04
CA HIS A 44 -2.63 6.92 -10.35
C HIS A 44 -1.92 7.98 -11.21
N GLU A 45 -0.70 8.34 -10.85
CA GLU A 45 0.13 9.27 -11.65
C GLU A 45 0.37 8.74 -13.05
N TYR A 46 0.68 7.44 -13.18
CA TYR A 46 0.88 6.80 -14.47
C TYR A 46 -0.38 6.81 -15.33
N ARG A 47 -1.55 6.46 -14.76
CA ARG A 47 -2.83 6.54 -15.49
C ARG A 47 -3.14 7.96 -15.95
N LEU A 48 -2.87 8.95 -15.10
CA LEU A 48 -3.08 10.36 -15.42
C LEU A 48 -2.11 10.86 -16.50
N ALA A 49 -0.86 10.42 -16.46
CA ALA A 49 0.13 10.71 -17.50
C ALA A 49 -0.32 10.15 -18.86
N VAL A 50 -0.70 8.87 -18.92
CA VAL A 50 -1.17 8.23 -20.16
C VAL A 50 -2.41 8.92 -20.71
N GLN A 51 -3.36 9.34 -19.87
CA GLN A 51 -4.53 10.13 -20.29
C GLN A 51 -4.15 11.49 -20.90
N ARG A 52 -3.01 12.06 -20.49
CA ARG A 52 -2.46 13.31 -21.04
C ARG A 52 -1.60 13.10 -22.29
N GLY A 53 -1.59 11.88 -22.84
CA GLY A 53 -0.80 11.54 -24.03
C GLY A 53 0.68 11.31 -23.74
N TRP A 54 1.04 10.99 -22.50
CA TRP A 54 2.43 10.68 -22.14
C TRP A 54 2.86 9.32 -22.71
N GLU A 55 4.07 9.30 -23.28
CA GLU A 55 4.75 8.09 -23.73
C GLU A 55 5.99 7.80 -22.88
N TRP A 56 6.33 6.51 -22.76
CA TRP A 56 7.50 6.05 -22.01
C TRP A 56 8.79 6.74 -22.51
N GLY A 57 9.55 7.31 -21.58
CA GLY A 57 10.79 8.04 -21.87
C GLY A 57 10.64 9.56 -21.84
N GLN A 58 9.42 10.10 -21.75
CA GLN A 58 9.17 11.52 -21.52
C GLN A 58 9.09 11.83 -20.02
N ALA A 59 9.33 13.09 -19.64
CA ALA A 59 9.05 13.53 -18.26
C ALA A 59 7.56 13.39 -17.97
N LEU A 60 7.19 12.80 -16.83
CA LEU A 60 5.79 12.67 -16.44
C LEU A 60 5.15 14.06 -16.32
N PRO A 61 4.10 14.40 -17.11
CA PRO A 61 3.45 15.71 -17.09
C PRO A 61 2.42 15.76 -15.96
N VAL A 62 2.85 15.39 -14.75
CA VAL A 62 1.99 15.19 -13.59
C VAL A 62 2.67 15.83 -12.38
N GLY A 63 1.92 16.59 -11.60
CA GLY A 63 2.46 17.19 -10.38
C GLY A 63 2.80 16.12 -9.33
N ILE A 64 3.83 16.35 -8.52
CA ILE A 64 4.33 15.44 -7.46
C ILE A 64 3.23 14.95 -6.47
N PHE A 65 2.12 15.70 -6.37
CA PHE A 65 1.00 15.36 -5.48
C PHE A 65 -0.31 15.08 -6.23
N GLU A 66 -0.32 15.12 -7.56
CA GLU A 66 -1.57 14.93 -8.32
C GLU A 66 -2.11 13.51 -8.15
N GLY A 67 -1.25 12.48 -8.04
CA GLY A 67 -1.68 11.10 -7.77
C GLY A 67 -2.24 10.88 -6.36
N VAL A 68 -1.96 11.78 -5.41
CA VAL A 68 -2.50 11.71 -4.05
C VAL A 68 -3.96 12.17 -4.01
N TRP A 69 -4.34 13.12 -4.85
CA TRP A 69 -5.67 13.76 -4.79
C TRP A 69 -6.62 13.36 -5.92
N ARG A 70 -6.11 12.86 -7.05
CA ARG A 70 -6.91 12.56 -8.25
C ARG A 70 -6.74 11.11 -8.70
N GLY A 71 -7.83 10.53 -9.23
CA GLY A 71 -7.82 9.21 -9.85
C GLY A 71 -8.16 8.05 -8.89
N TRP A 72 -8.45 8.34 -7.63
CA TRP A 72 -8.88 7.35 -6.64
C TRP A 72 -10.20 6.71 -7.04
N THR A 73 -10.22 5.38 -7.00
CA THR A 73 -11.42 4.57 -7.17
C THR A 73 -11.71 3.86 -5.85
N LEU A 74 -12.95 3.43 -5.65
CA LEU A 74 -13.32 2.66 -4.46
C LEU A 74 -12.47 1.39 -4.33
N ASP A 75 -12.15 0.74 -5.45
CA ASP A 75 -11.28 -0.44 -5.48
C ASP A 75 -9.85 -0.10 -5.03
N SER A 76 -9.24 0.99 -5.53
CA SER A 76 -7.91 1.43 -5.07
C SER A 76 -7.89 1.81 -3.57
N ALA A 77 -8.99 2.34 -3.04
CA ALA A 77 -9.09 2.60 -1.59
C ALA A 77 -9.16 1.29 -0.79
N LEU A 78 -9.91 0.30 -1.28
CA LEU A 78 -9.98 -1.04 -0.66
C LEU A 78 -8.64 -1.78 -0.73
N ASP A 79 -7.86 -1.58 -1.79
CA ASP A 79 -6.49 -2.11 -1.95
C ASP A 79 -5.50 -1.61 -0.88
N ILE A 80 -5.86 -0.60 -0.10
CA ILE A 80 -5.02 -0.05 0.98
C ILE A 80 -5.66 -0.30 2.35
N VAL A 81 -6.97 -0.08 2.46
CA VAL A 81 -7.72 -0.26 3.70
C VAL A 81 -7.71 -1.73 4.13
N VAL A 82 -7.89 -2.67 3.20
CA VAL A 82 -7.90 -4.11 3.53
C VAL A 82 -6.53 -4.58 4.05
N PRO A 83 -5.40 -4.29 3.37
CA PRO A 83 -4.09 -4.60 3.94
C PRO A 83 -3.82 -3.90 5.28
N ALA A 84 -4.22 -2.64 5.44
CA ALA A 84 -4.04 -1.91 6.70
C ALA A 84 -4.80 -2.56 7.86
N LEU A 85 -6.04 -2.99 7.64
CA LEU A 85 -6.82 -3.74 8.62
C LEU A 85 -6.15 -5.06 8.96
N VAL A 86 -5.72 -5.82 7.96
CA VAL A 86 -5.06 -7.11 8.15
C VAL A 86 -3.75 -6.96 8.93
N CYS A 87 -2.90 -5.99 8.58
CA CYS A 87 -1.66 -5.71 9.29
C CYS A 87 -1.90 -5.27 10.74
N THR A 88 -2.97 -4.51 10.98
CA THR A 88 -3.37 -4.08 12.34
C THR A 88 -3.84 -5.28 13.16
N VAL A 89 -4.68 -6.16 12.60
CA VAL A 89 -5.14 -7.38 13.28
C VAL A 89 -3.96 -8.26 13.66
N VAL A 90 -3.00 -8.45 12.75
CA VAL A 90 -1.78 -9.24 13.05
C VAL A 90 -0.91 -8.57 14.09
N ALA A 91 -0.73 -7.26 14.05
CA ALA A 91 0.03 -6.54 15.06
C ALA A 91 -0.61 -6.64 16.46
N VAL A 92 -1.94 -6.58 16.54
CA VAL A 92 -2.69 -6.77 17.80
C VAL A 92 -2.58 -8.21 18.27
N ALA A 93 -2.76 -9.20 17.39
CA ALA A 93 -2.64 -10.62 17.73
C ALA A 93 -1.23 -10.95 18.25
N LEU A 94 -0.19 -10.48 17.57
CA LEU A 94 1.20 -10.66 18.01
C LEU A 94 1.46 -9.98 19.35
N LYS A 95 0.88 -8.80 19.61
CA LYS A 95 0.99 -8.15 20.92
C LYS A 95 0.30 -8.95 22.03
N ILE A 96 -0.83 -9.59 21.75
CA ILE A 96 -1.53 -10.45 22.72
C ILE A 96 -0.72 -11.71 23.00
N ILE A 97 -0.17 -12.35 21.95
CA ILE A 97 0.61 -13.58 22.05
C ILE A 97 1.98 -13.33 22.68
N LYS A 98 2.59 -12.18 22.38
CA LYS A 98 3.94 -11.81 22.82
C LYS A 98 3.96 -10.35 23.32
N PRO A 99 3.51 -10.10 24.56
CA PRO A 99 3.36 -8.74 25.10
C PRO A 99 4.69 -7.99 25.32
N ASN A 100 5.82 -8.70 25.32
CA ASN A 100 7.16 -8.16 25.59
C ASN A 100 8.06 -8.07 24.35
N SER A 101 7.52 -7.83 23.15
CA SER A 101 8.31 -7.58 21.92
C SER A 101 7.92 -6.27 21.24
#